data_AF-A0A3R9VCA5-F1
#
_entry.id   AF-A0A3R9VCA5-F1
#
_cell.length_a   1.000
_cell.length_b   1.000
_cell.length_c   1.000
_cell.angle_alpha   90.00
_cell.angle_beta   90.00
_cell.angle_gamma   90.00
#
_symmetry.space_group_name_H-M   'P 1'
#
loop_
_entity.id
_entity.type
_entity.pdbx_description
1 polymer ?
#
loop_
_entity_poly.entity_id
_entity_poly.type
_entity_poly.pdbx_seq_one_letter_code
_entity_poly.pdbx_strand_id
1 'polypeptide(L)'
;MGAEERERKVYRPLRRAGLEVLPDAVPDGVMPFVGGYGREDVVGGFSHGYDTPGLVERLNEDWYELAVSTGLFDHRREFLVMLPQGTWTHAAWLRNMHEGYHLKPPALWTRVRLLERWDVMGRGAGSAFLGVHAGHPVFGMMALDSSVYVICSTGERGVDVVAVSHPYRSESVLRHLEWLAGWHYPGDNPEFRRRIAAWLAGRQRPATAEADTPAAALDAG
;
A
#
# COMPACT_ATOMS: atom_id res chain seq x y z
N MET A 1 -12.74 -20.20 0.71
CA MET A 1 -13.44 -19.72 -0.51
C MET A 1 -12.98 -20.58 -1.67
N GLY A 2 -13.89 -21.12 -2.49
CA GLY A 2 -13.52 -21.83 -3.71
C GLY A 2 -13.02 -20.86 -4.79
N ALA A 3 -12.21 -21.33 -5.73
CA ALA A 3 -11.59 -20.49 -6.77
C ALA A 3 -12.62 -19.66 -7.57
N GLU A 4 -13.77 -20.26 -7.92
CA GLU A 4 -14.85 -19.60 -8.68
C GLU A 4 -15.50 -18.42 -7.93
N GLU A 5 -15.62 -18.52 -6.61
CA GLU A 5 -16.22 -17.46 -5.80
C GLU A 5 -15.27 -16.26 -5.67
N ARG A 6 -13.95 -16.52 -5.64
CA ARG A 6 -12.90 -15.49 -5.62
C ARG A 6 -12.81 -14.76 -6.94
N GLU A 7 -12.86 -15.49 -8.05
CA GLU A 7 -12.92 -14.93 -9.40
C GLU A 7 -14.13 -13.98 -9.53
N ARG A 8 -15.32 -14.46 -9.15
CA ARG A 8 -16.57 -13.69 -9.28
C ARG A 8 -16.61 -12.47 -8.38
N LYS A 9 -16.24 -12.62 -7.11
CA LYS A 9 -16.43 -11.57 -6.10
C LYS A 9 -15.28 -10.57 -6.06
N VAL A 10 -14.05 -10.95 -6.37
CA VAL A 10 -12.86 -10.11 -6.21
C VAL A 10 -12.22 -9.76 -7.56
N TYR A 11 -11.91 -10.76 -8.39
CA TYR A 11 -11.09 -10.52 -9.59
C TYR A 11 -11.88 -9.81 -10.70
N ARG A 12 -13.15 -10.16 -10.90
CA ARG A 12 -13.99 -9.53 -11.93
C ARG A 12 -14.24 -8.04 -11.67
N PRO A 13 -14.57 -7.56 -10.45
CA PRO A 13 -14.65 -6.13 -10.15
C PRO A 13 -13.33 -5.38 -10.40
N LEU A 14 -12.20 -5.93 -9.96
CA LEU A 14 -10.89 -5.33 -10.18
C LEU A 14 -10.54 -5.25 -11.68
N ARG A 15 -10.83 -6.31 -12.45
CA ARG A 15 -10.61 -6.33 -13.90
C ARG A 15 -11.44 -5.27 -14.62
N ARG A 16 -12.66 -4.97 -14.16
CA ARG A 16 -13.51 -3.89 -14.71
C ARG A 16 -12.95 -2.49 -14.44
N ALA A 17 -12.16 -2.33 -13.39
CA ALA A 17 -11.40 -1.12 -13.08
C ALA A 17 -10.03 -1.08 -13.78
N GLY A 18 -9.70 -2.09 -14.60
CA GLY A 18 -8.42 -2.20 -15.29
C GLY A 18 -7.29 -2.81 -14.48
N LEU A 19 -7.61 -3.56 -13.41
CA LEU A 19 -6.62 -4.26 -12.58
C LEU A 19 -6.77 -5.77 -12.75
N GLU A 20 -5.81 -6.40 -13.42
CA GLU A 20 -5.72 -7.84 -13.51
C GLU A 20 -5.00 -8.40 -12.29
N VAL A 21 -5.65 -9.27 -11.52
CA VAL A 21 -5.03 -9.94 -10.37
C VAL A 21 -4.10 -11.06 -10.83
N LEU A 22 -2.88 -11.06 -10.30
CA LEU A 22 -1.88 -12.12 -10.48
C LEU A 22 -1.83 -12.94 -9.16
N PRO A 23 -2.55 -14.07 -9.08
CA PRO A 23 -2.68 -14.84 -7.84
C PRO A 23 -1.32 -15.41 -7.42
N ASP A 24 -1.10 -15.46 -6.10
CA ASP A 24 0.06 -16.10 -5.46
C ASP A 24 1.43 -15.62 -5.99
N ALA A 25 1.48 -14.38 -6.50
CA ALA A 25 2.64 -13.80 -7.18
C ALA A 25 3.30 -12.63 -6.43
N VAL A 26 3.02 -12.47 -5.13
CA VAL A 26 3.67 -11.46 -4.28
C VAL A 26 5.13 -11.87 -4.08
N PRO A 27 6.12 -11.01 -4.40
CA PRO A 27 7.52 -11.34 -4.20
C PRO A 27 7.88 -11.62 -2.72
N ASP A 28 8.85 -12.50 -2.50
CA ASP A 28 9.41 -12.73 -1.17
C ASP A 28 10.11 -11.48 -0.64
N GLY A 29 10.10 -11.30 0.68
CA GLY A 29 10.78 -10.17 1.35
C GLY A 29 10.08 -8.82 1.22
N VAL A 30 8.94 -8.76 0.52
CA VAL A 30 8.08 -7.58 0.44
C VAL A 30 7.66 -7.11 1.82
N MET A 31 7.67 -5.80 2.02
CA MET A 31 7.28 -5.20 3.29
C MET A 31 5.82 -5.51 3.61
N PRO A 32 5.48 -6.08 4.78
CA PRO A 32 4.15 -6.65 5.03
C PRO A 32 3.05 -5.61 5.23
N PHE A 33 3.42 -4.37 5.57
CA PHE A 33 2.52 -3.25 5.81
C PHE A 33 3.31 -1.95 5.81
N VAL A 34 2.69 -0.83 5.38
CA VAL A 34 3.27 0.51 5.46
C VAL A 34 2.33 1.40 6.27
N GLY A 35 2.85 2.07 7.29
CA GLY A 35 2.11 3.00 8.15
C GLY A 35 3.07 3.75 9.07
N GLY A 36 2.59 4.83 9.71
CA GLY A 36 3.40 5.64 10.62
C GLY A 36 4.55 6.39 9.94
N TYR A 37 4.51 6.56 8.62
CA TYR A 37 5.46 7.41 7.89
C TYR A 37 5.29 8.88 8.28
N GLY A 38 6.38 9.62 8.25
CA GLY A 38 6.40 11.05 8.48
C GLY A 38 6.30 11.86 7.19
N ARG A 39 6.24 13.19 7.32
CA ARG A 39 6.23 14.10 6.17
C ARG A 39 7.56 14.04 5.40
N GLU A 40 8.65 13.72 6.08
CA GLU A 40 9.99 13.52 5.52
C GLU A 40 10.08 12.35 4.54
N ASP A 41 9.19 11.35 4.66
CA ASP A 41 9.17 10.19 3.79
C ASP A 41 8.33 10.42 2.51
N VAL A 42 7.54 11.50 2.48
CA VAL A 42 6.63 11.84 1.38
C VAL A 42 7.40 12.49 0.23
N VAL A 43 7.30 11.89 -0.95
CA VAL A 43 7.97 12.36 -2.17
C VAL A 43 7.01 12.97 -3.21
N GLY A 44 5.71 12.89 -2.97
CA GLY A 44 4.71 13.47 -3.85
C GLY A 44 3.30 13.17 -3.36
N GLY A 45 2.33 13.87 -3.93
CA GLY A 45 0.93 13.69 -3.61
C GLY A 45 0.07 14.81 -4.17
N PHE A 46 -1.24 14.62 -4.10
CA PHE A 46 -2.23 15.58 -4.53
C PHE A 46 -3.49 15.45 -3.67
N SER A 47 -4.30 16.50 -3.69
CA SER A 47 -5.57 16.56 -2.96
C SER A 47 -6.62 17.24 -3.84
N HIS A 48 -7.83 16.68 -3.85
CA HIS A 48 -8.99 17.27 -4.54
C HIS A 48 -10.19 17.34 -3.61
N GLY A 49 -10.87 18.49 -3.58
CA GLY A 49 -12.16 18.65 -2.92
C GLY A 49 -13.27 17.92 -3.67
N TYR A 50 -14.33 17.50 -2.98
CA TYR A 50 -15.46 16.81 -3.64
C TYR A 50 -16.23 17.66 -4.66
N ASP A 51 -16.11 18.98 -4.56
CA ASP A 51 -16.67 19.95 -5.50
C ASP A 51 -15.86 20.10 -6.79
N THR A 52 -14.71 19.43 -6.90
CA THR A 52 -13.86 19.47 -8.09
C THR A 52 -14.62 18.97 -9.34
N PRO A 53 -14.76 19.79 -10.39
CA PRO A 53 -15.41 19.37 -11.63
C PRO A 53 -14.63 18.22 -12.30
N GLY A 54 -15.32 17.13 -12.64
CA GLY A 54 -14.69 15.93 -13.20
C GLY A 54 -13.75 15.25 -12.21
N LEU A 55 -14.15 15.16 -10.93
CA LEU A 55 -13.32 14.63 -9.85
C LEU A 55 -12.69 13.27 -10.20
N VAL A 56 -13.48 12.32 -10.72
CA VAL A 56 -12.99 10.97 -11.01
C VAL A 56 -11.92 10.99 -12.11
N GLU A 57 -12.14 11.78 -13.15
CA GLU A 57 -11.21 11.94 -14.25
C GLU A 57 -9.88 12.54 -13.75
N ARG A 58 -9.94 13.63 -12.99
CA ARG A 58 -8.75 14.27 -12.40
C ARG A 58 -8.01 13.37 -11.42
N LEU A 59 -8.72 12.67 -10.56
CA LEU A 59 -8.12 11.71 -9.62
C LEU A 59 -7.38 10.60 -10.36
N ASN A 60 -7.93 10.09 -11.47
CA ASN A 60 -7.28 9.08 -12.29
C ASN A 60 -6.03 9.62 -12.99
N GLU A 61 -6.11 10.81 -13.60
CA GLU A 61 -4.99 11.48 -14.27
C GLU A 61 -3.81 11.71 -13.30
N ASP A 62 -4.07 12.39 -12.19
CA ASP A 62 -3.04 12.74 -11.20
C ASP A 62 -2.48 11.49 -10.52
N TRP A 63 -3.31 10.48 -10.26
CA TRP A 63 -2.84 9.20 -9.74
C TRP A 63 -1.86 8.52 -10.69
N TYR A 64 -2.19 8.48 -11.99
CA TYR A 64 -1.34 7.82 -12.97
C TYR A 64 -0.02 8.59 -13.15
N GLU A 65 -0.07 9.91 -13.20
CA GLU A 65 1.14 10.75 -13.24
C GLU A 65 2.02 10.53 -12.00
N LEU A 66 1.42 10.52 -10.80
CA LEU A 66 2.14 10.24 -9.56
C LEU A 66 2.75 8.82 -9.57
N ALA A 67 1.98 7.81 -9.97
CA ALA A 67 2.42 6.43 -10.02
C ALA A 67 3.59 6.21 -11.00
N VAL A 68 3.55 6.87 -12.16
CA VAL A 68 4.64 6.82 -13.16
C VAL A 68 5.87 7.57 -12.64
N SER A 69 5.71 8.81 -12.18
CA SER A 69 6.83 9.66 -11.75
C SER A 69 7.57 9.12 -10.53
N THR A 70 6.87 8.42 -9.65
CA THR A 70 7.47 7.80 -8.46
C THR A 70 8.00 6.39 -8.70
N GLY A 71 7.64 5.75 -9.82
CA GLY A 71 8.07 4.38 -10.12
C GLY A 71 7.26 3.30 -9.39
N LEU A 72 5.97 3.52 -9.16
CA LEU A 72 5.08 2.50 -8.58
C LEU A 72 5.01 1.24 -9.44
N PHE A 73 5.08 1.41 -10.76
CA PHE A 73 4.95 0.36 -11.75
C PHE A 73 6.32 -0.22 -12.14
N ASP A 74 6.40 -1.54 -12.25
CA ASP A 74 7.50 -2.16 -13.00
C ASP A 74 7.31 -1.99 -14.53
N HIS A 75 8.26 -2.50 -15.32
CA HIS A 75 8.21 -2.48 -16.79
C HIS A 75 6.99 -3.18 -17.40
N ARG A 76 6.27 -4.02 -16.64
CA ARG A 76 5.05 -4.73 -17.04
C ARG A 76 3.79 -4.06 -16.49
N ARG A 77 3.93 -2.92 -15.82
CA ARG A 77 2.86 -2.21 -15.10
C ARG A 77 2.27 -3.01 -13.95
N GLU A 78 3.12 -3.80 -13.30
CA GLU A 78 2.76 -4.64 -12.17
C GLU A 78 3.20 -3.99 -10.85
N PHE A 79 2.36 -4.15 -9.85
CA PHE A 79 2.51 -3.57 -8.52
C PHE A 79 1.63 -4.32 -7.53
N LEU A 80 1.71 -3.94 -6.25
CA LEU A 80 0.91 -4.53 -5.18
C LEU A 80 -0.23 -3.60 -4.81
N VAL A 81 -1.41 -4.17 -4.57
CA VAL A 81 -2.57 -3.50 -3.99
C VAL A 81 -2.93 -4.19 -2.70
N MET A 82 -3.20 -3.40 -1.66
CA MET A 82 -3.66 -3.91 -0.38
C MET A 82 -5.16 -4.19 -0.44
N LEU A 83 -5.53 -5.47 -0.44
CA LEU A 83 -6.93 -5.92 -0.47
C LEU A 83 -7.33 -6.52 0.89
N PRO A 84 -8.58 -6.32 1.36
CA PRO A 84 -9.06 -6.95 2.57
C PRO A 84 -9.08 -8.49 2.40
N GLN A 85 -8.68 -9.22 3.46
CA GLN A 85 -8.86 -10.67 3.51
C GLN A 85 -10.33 -11.06 3.73
N GLY A 86 -10.82 -12.01 2.94
CA GLY A 86 -12.17 -12.54 3.06
C GLY A 86 -13.23 -11.76 2.28
N THR A 87 -14.50 -12.15 2.45
CA THR A 87 -15.66 -11.61 1.72
C THR A 87 -16.12 -10.23 2.19
N TRP A 88 -15.32 -9.56 3.01
CA TRP A 88 -15.72 -8.32 3.63
C TRP A 88 -15.52 -7.20 2.62
N THR A 89 -16.66 -6.68 2.15
CA THR A 89 -16.68 -5.43 1.41
C THR A 89 -16.12 -4.31 2.29
N HIS A 90 -15.54 -3.29 1.69
CA HIS A 90 -15.08 -2.09 2.39
C HIS A 90 -16.20 -1.47 3.25
N ALA A 91 -17.46 -1.57 2.82
CA ALA A 91 -18.62 -1.20 3.65
C ALA A 91 -18.79 -2.07 4.92
N ALA A 92 -18.46 -3.35 4.87
CA ALA A 92 -18.41 -4.21 6.06
C ALA A 92 -17.21 -3.85 6.96
N TRP A 93 -16.08 -3.47 6.36
CA TRP A 93 -14.91 -2.96 7.09
C TRP A 93 -15.21 -1.62 7.81
N LEU A 94 -15.85 -0.66 7.13
CA LEU A 94 -16.27 0.62 7.74
C LEU A 94 -17.29 0.42 8.87
N ARG A 95 -18.28 -0.46 8.70
CA ARG A 95 -19.23 -0.80 9.78
C ARG A 95 -18.52 -1.35 11.02
N ASN A 96 -17.50 -2.19 10.84
CA ASN A 96 -16.71 -2.69 11.97
C ASN A 96 -15.77 -1.63 12.56
N MET A 97 -15.24 -0.70 11.75
CA MET A 97 -14.51 0.46 12.29
C MET A 97 -15.37 1.32 13.23
N HIS A 98 -16.68 1.44 12.98
CA HIS A 98 -17.60 2.17 13.85
C HIS A 98 -18.06 1.39 15.09
N GLU A 99 -17.97 0.05 15.09
CA GLU A 99 -18.38 -0.83 16.20
C GLU A 99 -17.26 -1.12 17.23
N GLY A 100 -16.13 -0.41 17.11
CA GLY A 100 -14.94 -0.60 17.94
C GLY A 100 -13.89 -1.45 17.23
N TYR A 101 -12.62 -1.34 17.65
CA TYR A 101 -11.40 -1.87 17.03
C TYR A 101 -11.32 -3.40 16.81
N HIS A 102 -12.45 -4.10 16.85
CA HIS A 102 -12.54 -5.54 16.85
C HIS A 102 -12.67 -6.04 15.41
N LEU A 103 -11.73 -6.90 15.02
CA LEU A 103 -11.73 -7.69 13.78
C LEU A 103 -11.32 -6.90 12.52
N LYS A 104 -10.05 -6.50 12.45
CA LYS A 104 -9.40 -6.17 11.18
C LYS A 104 -9.02 -7.50 10.48
N PRO A 105 -9.73 -7.97 9.44
CA PRO A 105 -9.15 -9.01 8.59
C PRO A 105 -7.82 -8.50 8.04
N PRO A 106 -6.78 -9.34 7.97
CA PRO A 106 -5.45 -8.86 7.60
C PRO A 106 -5.52 -8.38 6.15
N ALA A 107 -5.26 -7.12 5.87
CA ALA A 107 -5.12 -6.72 4.48
C ALA A 107 -3.86 -7.40 3.91
N LEU A 108 -4.00 -8.07 2.76
CA LEU A 108 -2.86 -8.70 2.09
C LEU A 108 -2.49 -7.89 0.87
N TRP A 109 -1.18 -7.82 0.63
CA TRP A 109 -0.69 -7.47 -0.68
C TRP A 109 -1.18 -8.48 -1.70
N THR A 110 -1.75 -7.97 -2.77
CA THR A 110 -2.15 -8.73 -3.95
C THR A 110 -1.44 -8.12 -5.14
N ARG A 111 -0.66 -8.92 -5.86
CA ARG A 111 -0.03 -8.45 -7.09
C ARG A 111 -1.08 -8.27 -8.17
N VAL A 112 -1.02 -7.14 -8.85
CA VAL A 112 -1.90 -6.81 -9.97
C VAL A 112 -1.09 -6.26 -11.13
N ARG A 113 -1.69 -6.31 -12.33
CA ARG A 113 -1.22 -5.63 -13.53
C ARG A 113 -2.24 -4.56 -13.93
N LEU A 114 -1.78 -3.34 -14.19
CA LEU A 114 -2.62 -2.31 -14.80
C LEU A 114 -2.84 -2.64 -16.29
N LEU A 115 -4.09 -2.64 -16.74
CA LEU A 115 -4.50 -2.90 -18.13
C LEU A 115 -4.58 -1.60 -18.93
N GLU A 116 -4.46 -1.66 -20.26
CA GLU A 116 -4.55 -0.48 -21.16
C GLU A 116 -5.76 0.43 -20.89
N ARG A 117 -6.91 -0.18 -20.57
CA ARG A 117 -8.11 0.55 -20.13
C ARG A 117 -8.27 0.37 -18.63
N TRP A 118 -8.23 1.48 -17.92
CA TRP A 118 -8.31 1.50 -16.46
C TRP A 118 -9.16 2.67 -15.98
N ASP A 119 -9.72 2.51 -14.79
CA ASP A 119 -10.50 3.51 -14.05
C ASP A 119 -10.45 3.12 -12.58
N VAL A 120 -9.33 3.47 -11.95
CA VAL A 120 -9.00 3.05 -10.58
C VAL A 120 -9.76 3.90 -9.57
N MET A 121 -9.88 5.20 -9.82
CA MET A 121 -10.53 6.15 -8.91
C MET A 121 -12.05 6.22 -9.10
N GLY A 122 -12.58 5.74 -10.23
CA GLY A 122 -14.01 5.60 -10.48
C GLY A 122 -14.47 4.18 -10.19
N ARG A 123 -14.42 3.28 -11.17
CA ARG A 123 -14.84 1.87 -11.05
C ARG A 123 -14.08 1.10 -9.96
N GLY A 124 -12.80 1.39 -9.76
CA GLY A 124 -11.99 0.78 -8.70
C GLY A 124 -12.49 1.21 -7.33
N ALA A 125 -12.53 2.51 -7.03
CA ALA A 125 -13.06 3.04 -5.78
C ALA A 125 -14.55 2.72 -5.57
N GLY A 126 -15.32 2.62 -6.66
CA GLY A 126 -16.70 2.15 -6.70
C GLY A 126 -16.85 0.64 -6.48
N SER A 127 -15.76 -0.10 -6.49
CA SER A 127 -15.75 -1.49 -6.07
C SER A 127 -15.71 -1.59 -4.55
N ALA A 128 -16.22 -2.69 -4.03
CA ALA A 128 -16.18 -2.99 -2.60
C ALA A 128 -14.76 -3.19 -2.02
N PHE A 129 -13.68 -2.96 -2.77
CA PHE A 129 -12.31 -3.27 -2.34
C PHE A 129 -11.38 -2.08 -2.27
N LEU A 130 -11.53 -1.10 -3.18
CA LEU A 130 -10.63 0.04 -3.29
C LEU A 130 -11.28 1.35 -2.84
N GLY A 131 -12.48 1.31 -2.29
CA GLY A 131 -13.16 2.50 -1.82
C GLY A 131 -14.59 2.26 -1.38
N VAL A 132 -15.29 3.36 -1.14
CA VAL A 132 -16.70 3.38 -0.74
C VAL A 132 -17.60 3.49 -1.98
N HIS A 133 -17.26 4.43 -2.85
CA HIS A 133 -17.90 4.67 -4.14
C HIS A 133 -16.93 5.39 -5.07
N ALA A 134 -17.35 5.64 -6.33
CA ALA A 134 -16.55 6.40 -7.28
C ALA A 134 -16.12 7.76 -6.71
N GLY A 135 -14.84 8.10 -6.89
CA GLY A 135 -14.22 9.30 -6.34
C GLY A 135 -13.91 9.25 -4.84
N HIS A 136 -14.12 8.11 -4.16
CA HIS A 136 -13.88 7.94 -2.72
C HIS A 136 -12.97 6.72 -2.47
N PRO A 137 -11.69 6.79 -2.91
CA PRO A 137 -10.75 5.70 -2.78
C PRO A 137 -10.23 5.55 -1.35
N VAL A 138 -10.09 4.30 -0.90
CA VAL A 138 -9.47 3.95 0.40
C VAL A 138 -8.67 2.66 0.27
N PHE A 139 -7.41 2.76 -0.12
CA PHE A 139 -6.52 1.61 -0.30
C PHE A 139 -5.05 2.03 -0.45
N GLY A 140 -4.15 1.10 -0.12
CA GLY A 140 -2.72 1.28 -0.31
C GLY A 140 -2.20 0.47 -1.51
N MET A 141 -1.14 0.97 -2.14
CA MET A 141 -0.43 0.36 -3.25
C MET A 141 1.07 0.40 -2.98
N MET A 142 1.82 -0.56 -3.52
CA MET A 142 3.26 -0.60 -3.32
C MET A 142 3.98 -1.15 -4.54
N ALA A 143 5.15 -0.62 -4.85
CA ALA A 143 6.04 -1.19 -5.86
C ALA A 143 6.46 -2.62 -5.45
N LEU A 144 6.75 -3.48 -6.42
CA LEU A 144 7.10 -4.89 -6.16
C LEU A 144 8.37 -5.06 -5.31
N ASP A 145 9.28 -4.10 -5.37
CA ASP A 145 10.52 -4.04 -4.59
C ASP A 145 10.39 -3.23 -3.29
N SER A 146 9.16 -2.82 -2.93
CA SER A 146 8.84 -1.94 -1.80
C SER A 146 9.50 -0.56 -1.84
N SER A 147 10.03 -0.11 -2.99
CA SER A 147 10.67 1.20 -3.16
C SER A 147 9.72 2.38 -3.01
N VAL A 148 8.43 2.20 -3.34
CA VAL A 148 7.41 3.23 -3.20
C VAL A 148 6.12 2.64 -2.65
N TYR A 149 5.49 3.37 -1.74
CA TYR A 149 4.14 3.12 -1.26
C TYR A 149 3.24 4.31 -1.60
N VAL A 150 2.07 4.06 -2.20
CA VAL A 150 1.06 5.08 -2.48
C VAL A 150 -0.19 4.76 -1.68
N ILE A 151 -0.72 5.74 -0.97
CA ILE A 151 -1.95 5.61 -0.19
C ILE A 151 -2.99 6.59 -0.70
N CYS A 152 -4.17 6.07 -0.99
CA CYS A 152 -5.34 6.85 -1.32
C CYS A 152 -6.25 6.90 -0.09
N SER A 153 -6.56 8.11 0.36
CA SER A 153 -7.39 8.36 1.53
C SER A 153 -8.57 9.24 1.16
N THR A 154 -9.73 8.89 1.69
CA THR A 154 -10.96 9.68 1.59
C THR A 154 -11.22 10.31 2.96
N GLY A 155 -11.29 11.64 3.00
CA GLY A 155 -11.56 12.42 4.21
C GLY A 155 -12.91 13.14 4.15
N GLU A 156 -13.20 13.99 5.13
CA GLU A 156 -14.47 14.74 5.18
C GLU A 156 -14.63 15.75 4.03
N ARG A 157 -13.52 16.30 3.52
CA ARG A 157 -13.52 17.40 2.55
C ARG A 157 -13.12 17.01 1.14
N GLY A 158 -12.59 15.81 0.96
CA GLY A 158 -12.05 15.39 -0.33
C GLY A 158 -11.20 14.14 -0.24
N VAL A 159 -10.40 13.95 -1.28
CA VAL A 159 -9.47 12.84 -1.43
C VAL A 159 -8.04 13.35 -1.33
N ASP A 160 -7.21 12.62 -0.59
CA ASP A 160 -5.79 12.85 -0.47
C ASP A 160 -5.03 11.60 -0.95
N VAL A 161 -4.08 11.78 -1.86
CA VAL A 161 -3.22 10.72 -2.36
C VAL A 161 -1.77 11.10 -2.10
N VAL A 162 -1.01 10.20 -1.46
CA VAL A 162 0.37 10.46 -1.04
C VAL A 162 1.27 9.30 -1.46
N ALA A 163 2.46 9.63 -1.98
CA ALA A 163 3.52 8.69 -2.27
C ALA A 163 4.66 8.82 -1.25
N VAL A 164 5.06 7.68 -0.70
CA VAL A 164 6.12 7.52 0.30
C VAL A 164 7.28 6.75 -0.32
N SER A 165 8.48 7.31 -0.26
CA SER A 165 9.67 6.69 -0.87
C SER A 165 10.44 5.85 0.14
N HIS A 166 10.94 4.72 -0.33
CA HIS A 166 11.74 3.75 0.41
C HIS A 166 11.22 3.51 1.84
N PRO A 167 9.92 3.19 2.04
CA PRO A 167 9.32 3.08 3.37
C PRO A 167 10.01 2.01 4.24
N TYR A 168 10.66 1.03 3.62
CA TYR A 168 11.48 0.05 4.33
C TYR A 168 12.77 0.63 4.95
N ARG A 169 13.17 1.87 4.64
CA ARG A 169 14.30 2.59 5.23
C ARG A 169 13.87 3.65 6.25
N SER A 170 12.60 4.06 6.24
CA SER A 170 12.07 5.10 7.13
C SER A 170 12.06 4.65 8.59
N GLU A 171 12.78 5.36 9.46
CA GLU A 171 12.80 5.07 10.89
C GLU A 171 11.40 5.15 11.52
N SER A 172 10.59 6.11 11.08
CA SER A 172 9.20 6.30 11.53
C SER A 172 8.34 5.08 11.18
N VAL A 173 8.45 4.58 9.96
CA VAL A 173 7.77 3.34 9.54
C VAL A 173 8.27 2.12 10.31
N LEU A 174 9.58 1.97 10.51
CA LEU A 174 10.13 0.83 11.24
C LEU A 174 9.69 0.79 12.69
N ARG A 175 9.73 1.94 13.39
CA ARG A 175 9.22 2.05 14.75
C ARG A 175 7.74 1.71 14.83
N HIS A 176 6.95 2.11 13.83
CA HIS A 176 5.54 1.75 13.77
C HIS A 176 5.32 0.25 13.58
N LEU A 177 6.13 -0.41 12.73
CA LEU A 177 6.08 -1.86 12.55
C LEU A 177 6.54 -2.63 13.79
N GLU A 178 7.59 -2.17 14.48
CA GLU A 178 8.04 -2.74 15.76
C GLU A 178 6.93 -2.65 16.82
N TRP A 179 6.29 -1.49 16.91
CA TRP A 179 5.12 -1.30 17.77
C TRP A 179 3.99 -2.27 17.40
N LEU A 180 3.61 -2.38 16.12
CA LEU A 180 2.57 -3.33 15.66
C LEU A 180 2.93 -4.80 15.95
N ALA A 181 4.21 -5.17 15.85
CA ALA A 181 4.67 -6.53 16.12
C ALA A 181 4.60 -6.88 17.62
N GLY A 182 4.89 -5.91 18.50
CA GLY A 182 4.87 -6.08 19.96
C GLY A 182 3.53 -5.80 20.62
N TRP A 183 2.61 -5.10 19.94
CA TRP A 183 1.32 -4.70 20.51
C TRP A 183 0.37 -5.90 20.67
N HIS A 184 -0.33 -5.97 21.79
CA HIS A 184 -1.29 -7.04 22.08
C HIS A 184 -2.62 -6.47 22.60
N TYR A 185 -3.69 -6.66 21.83
CA TYR A 185 -5.06 -6.32 22.25
C TYR A 185 -6.04 -7.50 21.97
N PRO A 186 -7.11 -7.68 22.76
CA PRO A 186 -8.15 -8.65 22.45
C PRO A 186 -8.79 -8.40 21.07
N GLY A 187 -8.71 -9.39 20.17
CA GLY A 187 -9.21 -9.28 18.79
C GLY A 187 -8.17 -8.86 17.75
N ASP A 188 -6.91 -8.76 18.15
CA ASP A 188 -5.78 -8.57 17.23
C ASP A 188 -5.56 -9.81 16.34
N ASN A 189 -4.87 -9.62 15.22
CA ASN A 189 -4.55 -10.63 14.23
C ASN A 189 -3.14 -11.22 14.44
N PRO A 190 -3.01 -12.41 15.05
CA PRO A 190 -1.70 -12.96 15.39
C PRO A 190 -0.86 -13.30 14.15
N GLU A 191 -1.50 -13.62 13.02
CA GLU A 191 -0.80 -13.93 11.77
C GLU A 191 -0.17 -12.68 11.17
N PHE A 192 -0.90 -11.56 11.18
CA PHE A 192 -0.38 -10.28 10.73
C PHE A 192 0.85 -9.85 11.55
N ARG A 193 0.76 -9.91 12.88
CA ARG A 193 1.91 -9.62 13.75
C ARG A 193 3.10 -10.54 13.49
N ARG A 194 2.87 -11.86 13.37
CA ARG A 194 3.94 -12.82 13.06
C ARG A 194 4.63 -12.50 11.74
N ARG A 195 3.87 -12.05 10.73
CA ARG A 195 4.43 -11.65 9.44
C ARG A 195 5.29 -10.40 9.56
N ILE A 196 4.85 -9.40 10.32
CA ILE A 196 5.65 -8.20 10.60
C ILE A 196 6.92 -8.57 11.36
N ALA A 197 6.81 -9.36 12.42
CA ALA A 197 7.95 -9.80 13.23
C ALA A 197 8.97 -10.61 12.40
N ALA A 198 8.49 -11.56 11.58
CA ALA A 198 9.34 -12.36 10.70
C ALA A 198 10.04 -11.49 9.66
N TRP A 199 9.33 -10.53 9.06
CA TRP A 199 9.93 -9.59 8.12
C TRP A 199 10.98 -8.71 8.81
N LEU A 200 10.69 -8.14 9.98
CA LEU A 200 11.63 -7.32 10.76
C LEU A 200 12.90 -8.11 11.10
N ALA A 201 12.78 -9.38 11.52
CA ALA A 201 13.90 -10.25 11.84
C ALA A 201 14.72 -10.66 10.59
N GLY A 202 14.06 -10.81 9.45
CA GLY A 202 14.68 -11.19 8.17
C GLY A 202 15.31 -10.02 7.40
N ARG A 203 15.15 -8.77 7.86
CA ARG A 203 15.79 -7.62 7.24
C ARG A 203 17.30 -7.75 7.37
N GLN A 204 18.00 -7.79 6.24
CA GLN A 204 19.40 -7.41 6.22
C GLN A 204 19.49 -5.93 6.56
N ARG A 205 20.02 -5.59 7.74
CA ARG A 205 20.49 -4.23 7.99
C ARG A 205 21.51 -3.91 6.90
N PRO A 206 21.43 -2.75 6.22
CA PRO A 206 22.57 -2.29 5.43
C PRO A 206 23.79 -2.35 6.37
N ALA A 207 24.83 -3.06 5.95
CA ALA A 207 26.12 -2.98 6.62
C ALA A 207 26.44 -1.48 6.68
N THR A 208 26.56 -0.94 7.88
CA THR A 208 27.02 0.42 8.09
C THR A 208 28.31 0.58 7.31
N ALA A 209 28.30 1.49 6.34
CA ALA A 209 29.48 1.97 5.67
C ALA A 209 30.34 2.70 6.71
N GLU A 210 31.22 1.96 7.38
CA GLU A 210 32.37 2.48 8.09
C GLU A 210 33.50 1.45 7.99
N ALA A 211 33.98 1.29 6.76
CA ALA A 211 35.32 0.82 6.48
C ALA A 211 35.88 1.75 5.39
N ASP A 212 36.20 2.98 5.81
CA ASP A 212 37.13 3.84 5.09
C ASP A 212 37.69 4.88 6.07
N THR A 213 38.58 4.42 6.95
CA THR A 213 39.68 5.26 7.41
C THR A 213 40.91 4.80 6.65
N PRO A 214 41.38 5.51 5.60
CA PRO A 214 42.74 5.36 5.17
C PRO A 214 43.62 6.00 6.25
N ALA A 215 44.40 5.16 6.93
CA ALA A 215 45.48 5.61 7.78
C ALA A 215 46.40 6.53 6.97
N ALA A 216 46.59 7.74 7.49
CA ALA A 216 47.57 8.69 6.99
C ALA A 216 48.96 8.04 6.93
N ALA A 217 49.57 8.09 5.75
CA ALA A 217 51.00 7.99 5.57
C ALA A 217 51.46 9.28 4.86
N LEU A 218 52.69 9.71 5.20
CA LEU A 218 53.37 11.00 4.89
C LEU A 218 53.09 12.06 5.98
N ASP A 219 54.05 12.59 6.75
CA ASP A 219 55.49 12.70 6.58
C ASP A 219 56.19 12.91 7.95
N ALA A 220 57.45 12.47 8.06
CA ALA A 220 58.63 13.18 8.61
C ALA A 220 59.62 12.22 9.30
N GLY A 221 60.72 11.93 8.59
CA GLY A 221 61.90 11.20 9.08
C GLY A 221 62.89 10.92 7.97
#